data_AF-A0A1G1EC63-F1
#
_entry.id   AF-A0A1G1EC63-F1
#
_cell.length_a   1.000
_cell.length_b   1.000
_cell.length_c   1.000
_cell.angle_alpha   90.00
_cell.angle_beta   90.00
_cell.angle_gamma   90.00
#
_symmetry.space_group_name_H-M   'P 1'
#
loop_
_entity.id
_entity.type
_entity.pdbx_description
1 polymer ?
#
loop_
_entity_poly.entity_id
_entity_poly.type
_entity_poly.pdbx_seq_one_letter_code
_entity_poly.pdbx_strand_id
1 'polypeptide(L)' 'MKKVLFFISIILACLADLFISHHDHAPFWWHKLPAFDALYGFIGGILLIIVAQALGRYWLQKDADYYD' A
#
# COMPACT_ATOMS: atom_id res chain seq x y z
N MET A 1 6.15 -3.58 -20.97
CA MET A 1 4.68 -3.59 -21.03
C MET A 1 4.03 -3.67 -19.64
N LYS A 2 4.39 -4.63 -18.78
CA LYS A 2 3.79 -4.81 -17.42
C LYS A 2 3.86 -3.57 -16.50
N LYS A 3 5.00 -2.85 -16.51
CA LYS A 3 5.19 -1.60 -15.73
C LYS A 3 4.23 -0.49 -16.15
N VAL A 4 3.94 -0.40 -17.45
CA VAL A 4 3.01 0.60 -18.00
C VAL A 4 1.58 0.30 -17.53
N LEU A 5 1.18 -0.98 -17.52
CA LEU A 5 -0.13 -1.39 -17.00
C LEU A 5 -0.31 -1.02 -15.52
N PHE A 6 0.75 -1.18 -14.72
CA PHE A 6 0.72 -0.81 -13.29
C PHE A 6 0.52 0.70 -13.10
N PHE A 7 1.27 1.53 -13.83
CA PHE A 7 1.07 2.98 -13.77
C PHE A 7 -0.30 3.41 -14.29
N ILE A 8 -0.81 2.77 -15.34
CA ILE A 8 -2.17 3.02 -15.86
C ILE A 8 -3.22 2.68 -14.81
N SER A 9 -3.08 1.56 -14.10
CA SER A 9 -3.97 1.15 -13.00
C SER A 9 -4.00 2.20 -11.88
N ILE A 10 -2.82 2.71 -11.46
CA ILE A 10 -2.73 3.77 -10.44
C ILE A 10 -3.41 5.04 -10.92
N ILE A 11 -3.14 5.47 -12.15
CA ILE A 11 -3.75 6.67 -12.72
C ILE A 11 -5.27 6.51 -12.79
N LEU A 12 -5.77 5.36 -13.22
CA LEU A 12 -7.20 5.07 -13.30
C LEU A 12 -7.86 5.06 -11.91
N ALA A 13 -7.19 4.52 -10.89
CA ALA A 13 -7.66 4.56 -9.51
C ALA A 13 -7.73 6.01 -8.98
N CYS A 14 -6.73 6.83 -9.25
CA CYS A 14 -6.76 8.26 -8.90
C CYS A 14 -7.88 9.01 -9.63
N LEU A 15 -8.12 8.71 -10.91
CA LEU A 15 -9.25 9.27 -11.65
C LEU A 15 -10.59 8.79 -11.06
N ALA A 16 -10.73 7.51 -10.72
CA ALA A 16 -11.95 6.98 -10.13
C ALA A 16 -12.27 7.68 -8.80
N ASP A 17 -11.29 7.95 -7.95
CA ASP A 17 -11.45 8.75 -6.72
C ASP A 17 -11.91 10.19 -6.99
N LEU A 18 -11.37 10.82 -8.05
CA LEU A 18 -11.77 12.18 -8.44
C LEU A 18 -13.21 12.23 -8.97
N PHE A 19 -13.64 11.22 -9.73
CA PHE A 19 -14.98 11.18 -10.34
C PHE A 19 -16.06 10.61 -9.42
N ILE A 20 -15.71 9.66 -8.54
CA ILE A 20 -16.62 9.02 -7.56
C ILE A 20 -16.52 9.80 -6.24
N SER A 21 -16.75 11.10 -6.31
CA SER A 21 -16.86 11.91 -5.10
C SER A 21 -18.23 11.69 -4.44
N HIS A 22 -18.38 10.62 -3.65
CA HIS A 22 -19.50 10.47 -2.70
C HIS A 22 -19.27 11.42 -1.51
N HIS A 23 -19.48 12.72 -1.75
CA HIS A 23 -19.22 13.79 -0.78
C HIS A 23 -20.12 13.76 0.47
N ASP A 24 -21.19 12.96 0.48
CA ASP A 24 -22.24 13.10 1.49
C ASP A 24 -22.01 12.28 2.78
N HIS A 25 -21.14 11.26 2.77
CA HIS A 25 -20.98 10.34 3.90
C HIS A 25 -19.52 10.07 4.29
N ALA A 26 -18.62 11.04 4.11
CA ALA A 26 -17.26 10.95 4.65
C ALA A 26 -17.24 11.49 6.09
N PRO A 27 -17.24 10.64 7.15
CA PRO A 27 -17.16 11.09 8.54
C PRO A 27 -15.83 11.77 8.89
N PHE A 28 -14.79 11.58 8.06
CA PHE A 28 -13.45 12.07 8.32
C PHE A 28 -12.93 12.96 7.19
N TRP A 29 -12.21 14.03 7.57
CA TRP A 29 -11.68 15.04 6.66
C TRP A 29 -10.67 14.50 5.64
N TRP A 30 -9.96 13.41 5.97
CA TRP A 30 -8.96 12.82 5.08
C TRP A 30 -9.56 12.11 3.87
N HIS A 31 -10.84 11.70 3.95
CA HIS A 31 -11.54 11.09 2.81
C HIS A 31 -12.00 12.14 1.78
N LYS A 32 -11.82 13.44 2.08
CA LYS A 32 -11.98 14.53 1.11
C LYS A 32 -10.73 14.75 0.26
N LEU A 33 -9.61 14.15 0.62
CA LEU A 33 -8.37 14.27 -0.17
C LEU A 33 -8.43 13.28 -1.33
N PRO A 34 -8.40 13.76 -2.58
CA PRO A 34 -8.39 12.86 -3.74
C PRO A 34 -7.11 12.01 -3.72
N ALA A 35 -7.24 10.74 -4.13
CA ALA A 35 -6.15 9.76 -4.17
C ALA A 35 -5.59 9.33 -2.80
N PHE A 36 -6.25 9.69 -1.69
CA PHE A 36 -5.81 9.30 -0.35
C PHE A 36 -5.77 7.78 -0.19
N ASP A 37 -6.81 7.08 -0.65
CA ASP A 37 -6.91 5.62 -0.50
C ASP A 37 -5.86 4.88 -1.33
N ALA A 38 -5.59 5.35 -2.55
CA ALA A 38 -4.53 4.80 -3.39
C ALA A 38 -3.14 4.98 -2.75
N LEU A 39 -2.86 6.16 -2.20
CA LEU A 39 -1.59 6.43 -1.51
C LEU A 39 -1.47 5.62 -0.22
N TYR A 40 -2.55 5.54 0.56
CA TYR A 40 -2.61 4.76 1.79
C TYR A 40 -2.38 3.28 1.53
N GLY A 41 -3.04 2.70 0.52
CA GLY A 41 -2.83 1.32 0.11
C GLY A 41 -1.40 1.04 -0.37
N PHE A 42 -0.82 1.96 -1.15
CA PHE A 42 0.55 1.84 -1.64
C PHE A 42 1.59 1.89 -0.50
N ILE A 43 1.48 2.90 0.38
CA ILE A 43 2.35 3.06 1.55
C ILE A 43 2.16 1.88 2.50
N GLY A 44 0.91 1.46 2.74
CA GLY A 44 0.58 0.30 3.56
C GLY A 44 1.22 -0.99 3.03
N GLY A 45 1.17 -1.21 1.71
CA GLY A 45 1.84 -2.34 1.07
C GLY A 45 3.36 -2.32 1.28
N ILE A 46 4.01 -1.17 1.11
CA ILE A 46 5.45 -1.02 1.36
C ILE A 46 5.78 -1.28 2.84
N LEU A 47 5.01 -0.71 3.75
CA LEU A 47 5.17 -0.93 5.20
C LEU A 47 5.06 -2.41 5.56
N LEU A 48 4.05 -3.11 5.02
CA LEU A 48 3.88 -4.54 5.25
C LEU A 48 5.10 -5.34 4.78
N ILE A 49 5.67 -5.01 3.61
CA ILE A 49 6.88 -5.67 3.11
C ILE A 49 8.06 -5.42 4.06
N ILE A 50 8.28 -4.16 4.47
CA ILE A 50 9.38 -3.79 5.37
C ILE A 50 9.25 -4.50 6.72
N VAL A 51 8.05 -4.49 7.30
CA VAL A 51 7.74 -5.16 8.57
C VAL A 51 7.94 -6.66 8.45
N ALA A 52 7.45 -7.29 7.39
CA ALA A 52 7.66 -8.72 7.14
C ALA A 52 9.14 -9.07 6.99
N GLN A 53 9.92 -8.23 6.30
CA GLN A 53 11.37 -8.41 6.18
C GLN A 53 12.08 -8.22 7.52
N ALA A 54 11.66 -7.28 8.35
CA ALA A 54 12.23 -7.07 9.68
C ALA A 54 11.94 -8.27 10.58
N LEU A 55 10.69 -8.72 10.66
CA LEU A 55 10.32 -9.94 11.38
C LEU A 55 11.10 -11.16 10.88
N GLY A 56 11.23 -11.31 9.56
CA GLY A 56 12.02 -12.39 8.96
C GLY A 56 13.48 -12.40 9.43
N ARG A 57 14.14 -11.24 9.45
CA ARG A 57 15.55 -11.12 9.86
C ARG A 57 15.75 -11.24 11.37
N TYR A 58 14.89 -10.65 12.18
CA TYR A 58 15.07 -10.61 13.63
C TYR A 58 14.52 -11.83 14.36
N TRP A 59 13.51 -12.51 13.80
CA TRP A 59 12.83 -13.62 14.48
C TRP A 59 12.99 -14.94 13.72
N LEU A 60 12.94 -14.94 12.39
CA LEU A 60 12.85 -16.17 11.59
C LEU A 60 14.21 -16.68 11.09
N GLN A 61 15.24 -15.84 11.04
CA GLN A 61 16.61 -16.29 10.77
C GLN A 61 17.12 -17.05 12.00
N LYS A 62 16.94 -18.37 11.94
CA LYS A 62 17.51 -19.34 12.88
C LYS A 62 19.04 -19.27 12.81
N ASP A 63 19.68 -19.12 13.96
CA ASP A 63 21.14 -19.08 14.07
C ASP A 63 21.79 -20.29 13.40
N ALA A 64 22.93 -20.03 12.75
CA ALA A 64 23.65 -20.99 11.92
C ALA A 64 24.16 -22.23 12.68
N ASP A 65 24.14 -22.22 14.02
CA ASP A 65 24.64 -23.31 14.89
C ASP A 65 23.70 -24.52 15.02
N TYR A 66 22.59 -24.60 14.26
CA TYR A 66 21.70 -25.78 14.33
C TYR A 66 22.24 -27.04 13.62
N TYR A 67 23.45 -26.98 13.08
CA TYR A 67 24.12 -28.14 12.47
C TYR A 67 25.47 -28.48 13.11
N ASP A 68 25.80 -27.89 14.25
CA ASP A 68 26.88 -28.40 15.12
C ASP A 68 26.35 -29.45 16.13
#